data_AF-A0A3S0GTQ7-F1
#
_entry.id   AF-A0A3S0GTQ7-F1
#
_cell.length_a   1.000
_cell.length_b   1.000
_cell.length_c   1.000
_cell.angle_alpha   90.00
_cell.angle_beta   90.00
_cell.angle_gamma   90.00
#
_symmetry.space_group_name_H-M   'P 1'
#
loop_
_entity.id
_entity.type
_entity.pdbx_description
1 polymer ?
#
loop_
_entity_poly.entity_id
_entity_poly.type
_entity_poly.pdbx_seq_one_letter_code
_entity_poly.pdbx_strand_id
1 'polypeptide(L)' 'MRGAIKKFLKDESGATAIEYGLIAALLALGVIAAGRTLGTQLGATFNSTSNLMANASA' A
#
# COMPACT_ATOMS: atom_id res chain seq x y z
N MET A 1 -29.15 15.89 29.13
CA MET A 1 -29.14 16.10 27.66
C MET A 1 -28.14 17.16 27.19
N ARG A 2 -28.06 18.35 27.82
CA ARG A 2 -27.13 19.44 27.38
C ARG A 2 -25.63 19.10 27.43
N GLY A 3 -25.19 18.25 28.36
CA GLY A 3 -23.77 17.88 28.50
C GLY A 3 -23.24 16.91 27.45
N ALA A 4 -24.09 16.00 26.96
CA ALA A 4 -23.70 14.99 25.97
C ALA A 4 -23.41 15.64 24.60
N ILE A 5 -24.23 16.62 24.19
CA ILE A 5 -24.05 17.36 22.93
C ILE A 5 -22.76 18.20 22.97
N LYS A 6 -22.45 18.85 24.10
CA LYS A 6 -21.16 19.59 24.26
C LYS A 6 -19.94 18.68 24.22
N LYS A 7 -20.06 17.45 24.74
CA LYS A 7 -18.96 16.47 24.75
C LYS A 7 -18.72 15.89 23.36
N PHE A 8 -19.79 15.64 22.60
CA PHE A 8 -19.72 15.21 21.19
C PHE A 8 -19.13 16.29 20.28
N LEU A 9 -19.53 17.57 20.47
CA LEU A 9 -18.95 18.71 19.73
C LEU A 9 -17.47 18.98 20.03
N LYS A 10 -16.94 18.43 21.13
CA LYS A 10 -15.55 18.58 21.56
C LYS A 10 -14.72 17.33 21.28
N ASP A 11 -15.30 16.35 20.58
CA ASP A 11 -14.66 15.09 20.26
C ASP A 11 -13.87 15.23 18.94
N GLU A 12 -12.54 15.22 19.04
CA GLU A 12 -11.61 15.31 17.90
C GLU A 12 -11.14 13.94 17.42
N SER A 13 -11.71 12.84 17.94
CA SER A 13 -11.37 11.47 17.53
C SER A 13 -11.63 11.23 16.03
N GLY A 14 -12.63 11.90 15.45
CA GLY A 14 -12.88 11.87 14.00
C GLY A 14 -11.85 12.67 13.18
N ALA A 15 -11.34 13.78 13.72
CA ALA A 15 -10.32 14.59 13.07
C ALA A 15 -8.97 13.85 13.04
N THR A 16 -8.61 13.21 14.15
CA THR A 16 -7.41 12.35 14.25
C THR A 16 -7.50 11.10 13.38
N ALA A 17 -8.71 10.53 13.18
CA ALA A 17 -8.90 9.42 12.24
C ALA A 17 -8.59 9.79 10.78
N ILE A 18 -8.86 11.03 10.35
CA ILE A 18 -8.51 11.52 9.00
C ILE A 18 -7.00 11.68 8.84
N GLU A 19 -6.29 12.14 9.88
CA GLU A 19 -4.84 12.31 9.84
C GLU A 19 -4.10 10.98 9.73
N TYR A 20 -4.45 10.01 10.60
CA TYR A 20 -3.89 8.67 10.51
C TYR A 20 -4.36 7.92 9.27
N GLY A 21 -5.57 8.20 8.78
CA GLY A 21 -6.08 7.67 7.51
C GLY A 21 -5.26 8.13 6.31
N LEU A 22 -4.84 9.39 6.28
CA LEU A 22 -3.97 9.91 5.22
C LEU A 22 -2.57 9.28 5.25
N ILE A 23 -1.97 9.13 6.43
CA ILE A 23 -0.68 8.45 6.59
C ILE A 23 -0.77 6.99 6.12
N ALA A 24 -1.83 6.28 6.51
CA ALA A 24 -2.07 4.91 6.08
C ALA A 24 -2.24 4.80 4.56
N ALA A 25 -2.95 5.75 3.93
CA ALA A 25 -3.12 5.81 2.49
C ALA A 25 -1.78 6.02 1.75
N LEU A 26 -0.91 6.90 2.25
CA LEU A 26 0.41 7.14 1.68
C LEU A 26 1.33 5.91 1.80
N LEU A 27 1.32 5.24 2.96
CA LEU A 27 2.06 4.00 3.14
C LEU A 27 1.57 2.89 2.21
N ALA A 28 0.24 2.72 2.10
CA ALA A 28 -0.36 1.73 1.21
C ALA A 28 0.04 1.99 -0.25
N LEU A 29 0.00 3.24 -0.70
CA LEU A 29 0.46 3.62 -2.05
C LEU A 29 1.94 3.27 -2.28
N GLY A 30 2.81 3.55 -1.30
CA GLY A 30 4.23 3.21 -1.37
C GLY A 30 4.47 1.71 -1.51
N VAL A 31 3.78 0.90 -0.71
CA VAL A 31 3.87 -0.57 -0.76
C VAL A 31 3.35 -1.11 -2.10
N ILE A 32 2.22 -0.60 -2.60
CA ILE A 32 1.67 -1.01 -3.91
C ILE A 32 2.64 -0.67 -5.04
N ALA A 33 3.21 0.54 -5.04
CA ALA A 33 4.17 0.96 -6.06
C ALA A 33 5.43 0.07 -6.04
N ALA A 34 6.00 -0.16 -4.85
CA ALA A 34 7.15 -1.04 -4.68
C ALA A 34 6.85 -2.48 -5.12
N GLY A 35 5.67 -3.01 -4.76
CA GLY A 35 5.24 -4.36 -5.14
C GLY A 35 5.12 -4.53 -6.66
N ARG A 36 4.63 -3.51 -7.39
CA ARG A 36 4.56 -3.54 -8.86
C ARG A 36 5.94 -3.60 -9.50
N THR A 37 6.87 -2.76 -9.05
CA THR A 37 8.24 -2.76 -9.56
C THR A 37 8.94 -4.08 -9.26
N LEU A 38 8.81 -4.58 -8.03
CA LEU A 38 9.38 -5.86 -7.64
C LEU A 38 8.82 -7.02 -8.47
N GLY A 39 7.50 -7.08 -8.66
CA GLY A 39 6.86 -8.10 -9.49
C GLY A 39 7.34 -8.07 -10.94
N THR A 40 7.55 -6.89 -11.51
CA THR A 40 8.09 -6.72 -12.86
C THR A 40 9.52 -7.27 -12.96
N GLN A 41 10.38 -6.93 -12.01
CA GLN A 41 11.78 -7.40 -11.98
C GLN A 41 11.88 -8.91 -11.78
N LEU A 42 11.06 -9.47 -10.90
CA LEU A 42 10.97 -10.93 -10.71
C LEU A 42 10.51 -11.63 -11.99
N GLY A 43 9.44 -11.12 -12.62
CA GLY A 43 8.95 -11.66 -13.88
C GLY A 43 10.00 -11.61 -15.00
N ALA A 44 10.72 -10.49 -15.12
CA ALA A 44 11.83 -10.36 -16.08
C ALA A 44 12.95 -11.38 -15.80
N THR A 45 13.29 -11.59 -14.52
CA THR A 45 14.31 -12.56 -14.10
C THR A 45 13.91 -13.97 -14.49
N PHE A 46 12.71 -14.41 -14.12
CA PHE A 46 12.23 -15.76 -14.44
C PHE A 46 12.07 -16.00 -15.94
N ASN A 47 11.60 -15.01 -16.70
CA ASN A 47 11.54 -15.11 -18.16
C ASN A 47 12.93 -15.24 -18.78
N SER A 48 13.90 -14.44 -18.31
CA SER A 48 15.29 -14.54 -18.78
C SER A 48 15.86 -15.93 -18.52
N THR A 49 15.69 -16.47 -17.30
CA THR A 49 16.11 -17.82 -16.95
C THR A 49 15.42 -18.87 -17.82
N SER A 50 14.11 -18.77 -18.02
CA SER A 50 13.35 -19.69 -18.89
C SER A 50 13.89 -19.69 -20.32
N ASN A 51 14.18 -18.51 -20.87
CA ASN A 51 14.73 -18.38 -22.21
C ASN A 51 16.13 -19.00 -22.32
N LEU A 52 16.99 -18.76 -21.33
CA LEU A 52 18.33 -19.37 -21.29
C LEU A 52 18.25 -20.90 -21.25
N MET A 53 17.34 -21.45 -20.44
CA MET A 53 17.12 -22.90 -20.36
C MET A 53 16.58 -23.47 -21.68
N ALA A 54 15.64 -22.78 -22.34
CA ALA A 54 15.09 -23.21 -23.63
C ALA A 54 16.15 -23.19 -24.75
N ASN A 55 17.03 -22.19 -24.74
CA ASN A 55 18.12 -22.11 -25.71
C ASN A 55 19.21 -23.14 -25.45
N ALA A 56 19.47 -23.50 -24.19
CA ALA A 56 20.47 -24.50 -23.84
C ALA A 56 20.04 -25.93 -24.16
N SER A 57 18.73 -26.18 -24.31
CA SER A 57 18.16 -27.48 -24.67
C SER A 57 17.87 -27.65 -26.17
N ALA A 58 18.08 -26.60 -26.97
CA ALA A 58 18.04 -26.63 -28.44
C ALA A 58 19.45 -26.87 -29.01
#